data_AF-A0AAV0ECD4-F1
#
_entry.id   AF-A0AAV0ECD4-F1
#
_cell.length_a   1.000
_cell.length_b   1.000
_cell.length_c   1.000
_cell.angle_alpha   90.00
_cell.angle_beta   90.00
_cell.angle_gamma   90.00
#
_symmetry.space_group_name_H-M   'P 1'
#
loop_
_entity.id
_entity.type
_entity.pdbx_description
1 polymer ?
#
loop_
_entity_poly.entity_id
_entity_poly.type
_entity_poly.pdbx_seq_one_letter_code
_entity_poly.pdbx_strand_id
1 'polypeptide(L)'
;MEALLHICKDGCRTIGPRDMMLKGGPDACNFPACKGLETLIRHFSGCSTRVPGGCVRCKRMWQLLELHSRMCIQPDSCCVPLCRHFKQKMVQHTKREEAKWKVLVSKVQAAEVRLGLFSTKRSAFCYDL
;
A
#
# COMPACT_ATOMS: atom_id res chain seq x y z
N MET A 1 10.68 -7.70 3.94
CA MET A 1 9.33 -8.17 3.54
C MET A 1 9.15 -9.65 3.85
N GLU A 2 10.12 -10.50 3.48
CA GLU A 2 10.04 -11.96 3.59
C GLU A 2 9.71 -12.49 4.99
N ALA A 3 10.31 -11.92 6.05
CA ALA A 3 9.99 -12.32 7.42
C ALA A 3 8.50 -12.12 7.79
N LEU A 4 7.85 -11.05 7.29
CA LEU A 4 6.42 -10.84 7.50
C LEU A 4 5.59 -11.91 6.80
N LEU A 5 5.98 -12.26 5.56
CA LEU A 5 5.33 -13.32 4.79
C LEU A 5 5.50 -14.67 5.46
N HIS A 6 6.71 -15.01 5.89
CA HIS A 6 7.01 -16.23 6.64
C HIS A 6 6.11 -16.36 7.87
N ILE A 7 6.02 -15.31 8.70
CA ILE A 7 5.17 -15.34 9.90
C ILE A 7 3.68 -15.53 9.54
N CYS A 8 3.19 -14.85 8.51
CA CYS A 8 1.76 -14.87 8.16
C CYS A 8 1.34 -16.13 7.36
N LYS A 9 2.24 -16.72 6.60
CA LYS A 9 1.96 -17.87 5.72
C LYS A 9 2.37 -19.20 6.35
N ASP A 10 3.60 -19.29 6.83
CA ASP A 10 4.21 -20.54 7.29
C ASP A 10 4.12 -20.68 8.81
N GLY A 11 4.00 -19.55 9.51
CA GLY A 11 4.16 -19.46 10.95
C GLY A 11 5.62 -19.53 11.35
N CYS A 12 6.02 -18.69 12.31
CA CYS A 12 7.38 -18.75 12.85
C CYS A 12 7.39 -19.57 14.14
N ARG A 13 8.08 -20.73 14.11
CA ARG A 13 8.22 -21.62 15.27
C ARG A 13 8.98 -21.02 16.46
N THR A 14 9.58 -19.84 16.28
CA THR A 14 10.25 -19.09 17.37
C THR A 14 9.37 -17.99 17.96
N ILE A 15 8.15 -17.80 17.46
CA ILE A 15 7.17 -16.82 17.95
C ILE A 15 6.03 -17.58 18.65
N GLY A 16 5.95 -17.47 19.98
CA GLY A 16 5.01 -18.26 20.80
C GLY A 16 3.83 -17.46 21.39
N PRO A 17 2.91 -18.11 22.14
CA PRO A 17 1.98 -17.41 23.03
C PRO A 17 2.73 -16.50 24.03
N ARG A 18 2.08 -15.45 24.53
CA ARG A 18 2.70 -14.38 25.36
C ARG A 18 3.51 -14.89 26.55
N ASP A 19 3.11 -16.03 27.12
CA ASP A 19 3.56 -16.46 28.45
C ASP A 19 4.35 -17.79 28.41
N MET A 20 4.72 -18.28 27.22
CA MET A 20 5.48 -19.52 27.09
C MET A 20 6.78 -19.30 26.34
N MET A 21 7.90 -19.55 27.03
CA MET A 21 9.17 -19.81 26.37
C MET A 21 9.01 -21.04 25.48
N LEU A 22 9.04 -20.83 24.18
CA LEU A 22 9.14 -21.93 23.23
C LEU A 22 10.45 -22.66 23.52
N LYS A 23 10.36 -23.92 23.93
CA LYS A 23 11.53 -24.79 24.08
C LYS A 23 12.20 -24.85 22.70
N GLY A 24 13.34 -24.19 22.59
CA GLY A 24 14.10 -24.10 21.35
C GLY A 24 14.44 -25.51 20.88
N GLY A 25 13.81 -25.94 19.78
CA GLY A 25 14.41 -26.94 18.93
C GLY A 25 15.64 -26.34 18.22
N PRO A 26 16.59 -27.18 17.77
CA PRO A 26 17.92 -26.76 17.33
C PRO A 26 17.96 -25.79 16.15
N ASP A 27 16.85 -25.58 15.42
CA ASP A 27 16.82 -24.69 14.27
C ASP A 27 16.22 -23.33 14.63
N ALA A 28 17.10 -22.38 14.92
CA ALA A 28 16.72 -20.96 15.00
C ALA A 28 16.06 -20.51 13.68
N CYS A 29 15.07 -19.63 13.75
CA CYS A 29 14.44 -19.10 12.53
C CYS A 29 15.46 -18.34 11.68
N ASN A 30 15.61 -18.73 10.41
CA ASN A 30 16.56 -18.12 9.47
C ASN A 30 16.19 -16.71 9.01
N PHE A 31 15.03 -16.19 9.42
CA PHE A 31 14.59 -14.84 9.10
C PHE A 31 14.93 -13.90 10.27
N PRO A 32 16.03 -13.11 10.19
CA PRO A 32 16.52 -12.31 11.31
C PRO A 32 15.50 -11.27 11.80
N ALA A 33 14.64 -10.79 10.91
CA ALA A 33 13.61 -9.82 11.25
C ALA A 33 12.40 -10.42 12.00
N CYS A 34 12.29 -11.75 12.14
CA CYS A 34 11.12 -12.35 12.80
C CYS A 34 10.94 -11.89 14.25
N LYS A 35 12.04 -11.86 15.02
CA LYS A 35 12.02 -11.37 16.41
C LYS A 35 11.67 -9.88 16.50
N GLY A 36 12.12 -9.07 15.54
CA GLY A 36 11.75 -7.65 15.47
C GLY A 36 10.25 -7.45 15.16
N LEU A 37 9.71 -8.25 14.23
CA LEU A 37 8.30 -8.16 13.81
C LEU A 37 7.33 -8.73 14.85
N GLU A 38 7.75 -9.73 15.61
CA GLU A 38 6.99 -10.40 16.66
C GLU A 38 6.32 -9.39 17.62
N THR A 39 7.09 -8.39 18.10
CA THR A 39 6.59 -7.37 19.02
C THR A 39 5.51 -6.48 18.38
N LEU A 40 5.70 -6.11 17.11
CA LEU A 40 4.72 -5.31 16.38
C LEU A 40 3.43 -6.09 16.14
N ILE A 41 3.53 -7.36 15.75
CA ILE A 41 2.38 -8.23 15.49
C ILE A 41 1.57 -8.45 16.78
N ARG A 42 2.22 -8.80 17.89
CA ARG A 42 1.55 -9.00 19.18
C ARG A 42 0.88 -7.73 19.69
N HIS A 43 1.56 -6.60 19.56
CA HIS A 43 0.98 -5.33 19.96
C HIS A 43 -0.22 -4.99 19.08
N PHE A 44 -0.08 -5.12 17.76
CA PHE A 44 -1.14 -4.80 16.82
C PHE A 44 -2.38 -5.67 17.04
N SER A 45 -2.23 -6.96 17.37
CA SER A 45 -3.38 -7.84 17.64
C SER A 45 -4.10 -7.53 18.96
N GLY A 46 -3.41 -6.99 19.97
CA GLY A 46 -4.00 -6.66 21.27
C GLY A 46 -4.39 -5.20 21.47
N CYS A 47 -3.91 -4.28 20.64
CA CYS A 47 -4.13 -2.85 20.83
C CYS A 47 -5.50 -2.41 20.29
N SER A 48 -6.25 -1.66 21.10
CA SER A 48 -7.58 -1.10 20.78
C SER A 48 -7.51 0.23 20.01
N THR A 49 -6.40 0.97 20.08
CA THR A 49 -6.23 2.27 19.40
C THR A 49 -5.68 2.12 17.98
N ARG A 50 -6.37 1.37 17.10
CA ARG A 50 -5.90 1.13 15.72
C ARG A 50 -6.40 2.22 14.79
N VAL A 51 -5.55 3.24 14.55
CA VAL A 51 -5.70 4.37 13.57
C VAL A 51 -7.01 5.20 13.69
N PRO A 52 -7.12 6.41 13.12
CA PRO A 52 -6.24 7.59 13.16
C PRO A 52 -6.00 8.11 14.60
N GLY A 53 -4.82 8.68 14.87
CA GLY A 53 -4.37 9.06 16.23
C GLY A 53 -3.72 7.93 17.04
N GLY A 54 -3.79 6.68 16.56
CA GLY A 54 -3.28 5.48 17.25
C GLY A 54 -1.81 5.52 17.69
N CYS A 55 -1.38 4.57 18.52
CA CYS A 55 -0.04 4.60 19.10
C CYS A 55 1.08 4.32 18.07
N VAL A 56 2.34 4.62 18.44
CA VAL A 56 3.52 4.51 17.57
C VAL A 56 3.73 3.09 17.01
N ARG A 57 3.52 2.04 17.83
CA ARG A 57 3.69 0.64 17.39
C ARG A 57 2.62 0.24 16.36
N CYS A 58 1.36 0.63 16.57
CA CYS A 58 0.30 0.42 15.59
C CYS A 58 0.59 1.16 14.28
N LYS A 59 1.08 2.40 14.34
CA LYS A 59 1.47 3.16 13.14
C LYS A 59 2.57 2.44 12.35
N ARG A 60 3.60 1.93 13.02
CA ARG A 60 4.70 1.17 12.38
C ARG A 60 4.19 -0.10 11.70
N MET A 61 3.35 -0.88 12.39
CA MET A 61 2.76 -2.09 11.80
C MET A 61 1.88 -1.74 10.59
N TRP A 62 1.08 -0.67 10.70
CA TRP A 62 0.24 -0.19 9.61
C TRP A 62 1.04 0.19 8.36
N GLN A 63 2.14 0.95 8.53
CA GLN A 63 3.04 1.30 7.43
C GLN A 63 3.65 0.07 6.76
N LEU A 64 4.01 -0.95 7.54
CA LEU A 64 4.56 -2.20 7.01
C LEU A 64 3.52 -2.96 6.16
N LEU A 65 2.27 -3.04 6.62
CA LEU A 65 1.17 -3.67 5.89
C LEU A 65 0.81 -2.90 4.62
N GLU A 66 0.82 -1.56 4.70
CA GLU A 66 0.60 -0.70 3.55
C GLU A 66 1.70 -0.87 2.50
N LEU A 67 2.97 -0.85 2.91
CA LEU A 67 4.11 -1.12 2.02
C LEU A 67 3.97 -2.48 1.33
N HIS A 68 3.60 -3.51 2.09
CA HIS A 68 3.35 -4.84 1.53
C HIS A 68 2.30 -4.82 0.44
N SER A 69 1.15 -4.18 0.68
CA SER A 69 0.05 -4.14 -0.29
C SER A 69 0.45 -3.53 -1.64
N ARG A 70 1.34 -2.51 -1.63
CA ARG A 70 1.81 -1.86 -2.86
C ARG A 70 2.60 -2.83 -3.74
N MET A 71 3.46 -3.63 -3.11
CA MET A 71 4.34 -4.61 -3.78
C MET A 71 3.66 -5.96 -4.05
N CYS A 72 2.56 -6.28 -3.36
CA CYS A 72 1.87 -7.56 -3.50
C CYS A 72 1.16 -7.68 -4.86
N ILE A 73 1.47 -8.75 -5.60
CA ILE A 73 0.90 -9.01 -6.93
C ILE A 73 -0.41 -9.82 -6.84
N GLN A 74 -0.54 -10.67 -5.82
CA GLN A 74 -1.67 -11.57 -5.63
C GLN A 74 -2.41 -11.28 -4.31
N PRO A 75 -3.17 -10.17 -4.23
CA PRO A 75 -3.81 -9.74 -2.99
C PRO A 75 -4.93 -10.68 -2.51
N ASP A 76 -5.57 -11.43 -3.42
CA ASP A 76 -6.71 -12.31 -3.07
C ASP A 76 -6.29 -13.62 -2.41
N SER A 77 -5.08 -14.12 -2.68
CA SER A 77 -4.48 -15.30 -2.04
C SER A 77 -3.44 -14.94 -0.96
N CYS A 78 -3.29 -13.65 -0.64
CA CYS A 78 -2.26 -13.18 0.27
C CYS A 78 -2.62 -13.45 1.74
N CYS A 79 -1.71 -14.08 2.49
CA CYS A 79 -1.88 -14.33 3.92
C CYS A 79 -1.58 -13.12 4.82
N VAL A 80 -1.05 -12.01 4.28
CA VAL A 80 -0.71 -10.82 5.07
C VAL A 80 -1.99 -10.05 5.44
N PRO A 81 -2.24 -9.77 6.73
CA PRO A 81 -3.47 -9.11 7.15
C PRO A 81 -3.60 -7.72 6.52
N LEU A 82 -4.83 -7.32 6.19
CA LEU A 82 -5.17 -6.03 5.57
C LEU A 82 -4.56 -5.79 4.17
N CYS A 83 -3.78 -6.72 3.60
CA CYS A 83 -3.17 -6.54 2.29
C CYS A 83 -4.20 -6.17 1.21
N ARG A 84 -5.26 -6.99 1.09
CA ARG A 84 -6.36 -6.75 0.14
C ARG A 84 -7.07 -5.42 0.36
N HIS A 85 -7.31 -5.05 1.62
CA HIS A 85 -7.95 -3.78 1.98
C HIS A 85 -7.14 -2.58 1.52
N PHE A 86 -5.84 -2.58 1.78
CA PHE A 86 -4.96 -1.50 1.32
C PHE A 86 -4.85 -1.46 -0.20
N LYS A 87 -4.74 -2.63 -0.85
CA LYS A 87 -4.71 -2.72 -2.31
C LYS A 87 -5.95 -2.08 -2.94
N GLN A 88 -7.13 -2.42 -2.42
CA GLN A 88 -8.41 -1.85 -2.87
C GLN A 88 -8.48 -0.35 -2.63
N LYS A 89 -8.09 0.13 -1.44
CA LYS A 89 -8.02 1.57 -1.13
C LYS A 89 -7.11 2.32 -2.11
N MET A 90 -5.95 1.77 -2.45
CA MET A 90 -5.03 2.36 -3.41
C MET A 90 -5.68 2.48 -4.81
N VAL A 91 -6.31 1.41 -5.29
CA VAL A 91 -7.02 1.44 -6.59
C VAL A 91 -8.14 2.47 -6.59
N GLN A 92 -8.94 2.54 -5.52
CA GLN A 92 -10.00 3.54 -5.38
C GLN A 92 -9.44 4.96 -5.37
N HIS A 93 -8.32 5.19 -4.67
CA HIS A 93 -7.65 6.49 -4.65
C HIS A 93 -7.19 6.90 -6.05
N THR A 94 -6.51 6.01 -6.79
CA THR A 94 -6.06 6.29 -8.15
C THR A 94 -7.23 6.63 -9.08
N LYS A 95 -8.33 5.87 -9.03
CA LYS A 95 -9.54 6.16 -9.82
C LYS A 95 -10.13 7.53 -9.49
N ARG A 96 -10.15 7.91 -8.21
CA ARG A 96 -10.65 9.21 -7.76
C ARG A 96 -9.75 10.35 -8.27
N GLU A 97 -8.44 10.19 -8.19
CA GLU A 97 -7.48 11.17 -8.70
C GLU A 97 -7.57 11.33 -10.22
N GLU A 98 -7.71 10.21 -10.95
CA GLU A 98 -7.93 10.24 -12.41
C GLU A 98 -9.21 10.99 -12.78
N ALA A 99 -10.31 10.77 -12.06
CA ALA A 99 -11.56 11.48 -12.28
C ALA A 99 -11.41 13.00 -12.03
N LYS A 100 -10.71 13.39 -10.95
CA LYS A 100 -10.39 14.81 -10.69
C LYS A 100 -9.54 15.41 -11.80
N TRP A 101 -8.53 14.69 -12.27
CA TRP A 101 -7.65 15.15 -13.35
C TRP A 101 -8.42 15.38 -14.65
N LYS A 102 -9.33 14.46 -15.02
CA LYS A 102 -10.19 14.62 -16.21
C LYS A 102 -11.02 15.91 -16.14
N VAL A 103 -11.62 16.21 -14.99
CA VAL A 103 -12.40 17.44 -14.79
C VAL A 103 -11.52 18.69 -14.92
N LEU A 104 -10.31 18.67 -14.36
CA LEU A 104 -9.37 19.79 -14.45
C LEU A 104 -8.96 20.03 -15.91
N VAL A 105 -8.58 18.97 -16.64
CA VAL A 105 -8.22 19.07 -18.06
C VAL A 105 -9.37 19.65 -18.89
N SER A 106 -10.60 19.18 -18.71
CA SER A 106 -11.76 19.72 -19.44
C SER A 106 -12.00 21.21 -19.14
N LYS A 107 -11.78 21.65 -17.90
CA LYS A 107 -11.92 23.07 -17.53
C LYS A 107 -10.84 23.95 -18.16
N VAL A 108 -9.60 23.46 -18.21
CA VAL A 108 -8.47 24.15 -18.85
C VAL A 108 -8.74 24.31 -20.35
N GLN A 109 -9.10 23.23 -21.04
CA GLN A 109 -9.44 23.25 -22.46
C GLN A 109 -10.58 24.24 -22.76
N ALA A 110 -11.64 24.25 -21.94
CA ALA A 110 -12.74 25.20 -22.10
C ALA A 110 -12.28 26.66 -21.89
N ALA A 111 -11.33 26.91 -21.00
CA ALA A 111 -10.76 28.25 -20.81
C ALA A 111 -9.87 28.68 -21.99
N GLU A 112 -9.05 27.77 -22.52
CA GLU A 112 -8.20 28.02 -23.69
C GLU A 112 -9.02 28.38 -24.93
N VAL A 113 -10.14 27.68 -25.16
CA VAL A 113 -11.09 28.01 -26.23
C VAL A 113 -11.70 29.41 -26.02
N ARG A 114 -12.13 29.74 -24.79
CA ARG A 114 -12.69 31.08 -24.48
C ARG A 114 -11.68 32.20 -24.66
N LEU A 115 -10.40 31.96 -24.36
CA LEU A 115 -9.33 32.93 -24.51
C LEU A 115 -8.79 33.02 -25.94
N GLY A 116 -9.36 32.26 -26.90
CA GLY A 116 -8.94 32.30 -28.30
C GLY A 116 -7.53 31.76 -28.54
N LEU A 117 -6.94 31.06 -27.56
CA LEU A 117 -5.55 30.58 -27.60
C LEU A 117 -5.33 29.47 -28.66
N PHE A 118 -6.40 28.96 -29.27
CA PHE A 118 -6.36 28.00 -30.37
C PHE A 118 -6.46 28.62 -31.77
N SER A 119 -6.56 29.95 -31.91
CA SER A 119 -6.60 30.60 -33.22
C SER A 119 -5.20 30.96 -33.76
N THR A 120 -4.27 30.01 -33.86
CA THR A 120 -3.26 30.03 -34.93
C THR A 120 -2.67 28.63 -35.16
N LYS A 121 -2.66 28.24 -36.44
CA LYS A 121 -1.92 27.11 -37.05
C LYS A 121 -2.57 25.72 -36.96
N ARG A 122 -3.66 25.53 -37.73
CA ARG A 122 -3.85 24.30 -38.53
C ARG A 122 -4.69 24.62 -39.75
N SER A 123 -3.99 24.99 -40.83
CA SER A 123 -4.19 24.56 -42.23
C SER A 123 -3.88 25.68 -43.21
N ALA A 124 -2.79 25.52 -43.96
CA ALA A 124 -2.72 25.94 -45.36
C ALA A 124 -1.58 25.16 -46.03
N PHE A 125 -1.90 23.92 -46.41
CA PHE A 125 -1.34 23.38 -47.65
C PHE A 125 -2.11 24.12 -48.76
N CYS A 126 -1.45 25.07 -49.42
CA CYS A 126 -1.83 25.56 -50.74
C CYS A 126 -0.54 25.75 -51.55
N TYR A 127 -0.53 25.04 -52.66
CA TYR A 127 0.29 24.99 -53.86
C TYR A 127 0.88 26.32 -54.40
N ASP A 128 2.10 26.17 -54.94
CA ASP A 128 2.77 26.82 -56.09
C ASP A 128 3.17 28.32 -56.08
N LEU A 129 4.50 28.60 -56.12
CA LEU A 129 5.25 28.99 -57.34
C LEU A 129 6.77 28.83 -57.15
#